data_AF-A0A922YYZ5-F1
#
_entry.id   AF-A0A922YYZ5-F1
#
_cell.length_a   1.000
_cell.length_b   1.000
_cell.length_c   1.000
_cell.angle_alpha   90.00
_cell.angle_beta   90.00
_cell.angle_gamma   90.00
#
_symmetry.space_group_name_H-M   'P 1'
#
loop_
_entity.id
_entity.type
_entity.pdbx_description
1 polymer ?
#
loop_
_entity_poly.entity_id
_entity_poly.type
_entity_poly.pdbx_seq_one_letter_code
_entity_poly.pdbx_strand_id
1 'polypeptide(L)' 'LSFNMPLNWTLMTVLGLVMMAIFGHIRFALFKRLSKAVAASDWPAGGAALASIRTWVGINLAIGVVVIAIAVTMA' A
#
# COMPACT_ATOMS: atom_id res chain seq x y z
N LEU A 1 -33.52 -6.48 5.50
CA LEU A 1 -32.30 -7.16 5.00
C LEU A 1 -31.17 -6.85 5.98
N SER A 2 -30.96 -7.71 6.98
CA SER A 2 -29.91 -7.49 7.99
C SER A 2 -28.56 -7.85 7.37
N PHE A 3 -27.72 -6.85 7.13
CA PHE A 3 -26.38 -7.04 6.58
C PHE A 3 -25.51 -7.78 7.62
N ASN A 4 -25.41 -9.10 7.50
CA ASN A 4 -24.60 -9.95 8.37
C ASN A 4 -23.27 -10.24 7.66
N MET A 5 -22.34 -9.29 7.71
CA MET A 5 -20.99 -9.49 7.22
C MET A 5 -20.15 -10.06 8.35
N PRO A 6 -19.63 -11.30 8.25
CA PRO A 6 -18.83 -11.88 9.30
C PRO A 6 -17.56 -11.03 9.54
N LEU A 7 -17.12 -10.95 10.80
CA LEU A 7 -16.10 -9.99 11.25
C LEU A 7 -14.79 -10.09 10.45
N ASN A 8 -14.42 -11.30 10.03
CA ASN A 8 -13.28 -11.58 9.16
C ASN A 8 -13.37 -10.86 7.79
N TRP A 9 -14.54 -10.87 7.14
CA TRP A 9 -14.73 -10.20 5.85
C TRP A 9 -14.65 -8.68 5.98
N THR A 10 -15.18 -8.11 7.07
CA THR A 10 -15.06 -6.67 7.36
C THR A 10 -13.61 -6.29 7.60
N LEU A 11 -12.86 -7.07 8.38
CA LEU A 11 -11.43 -6.88 8.60
C LEU A 11 -10.64 -6.90 7.30
N MET A 12 -10.87 -7.90 6.45
CA MET A 12 -10.22 -8.02 5.14
C MET A 12 -10.55 -6.83 4.23
N THR A 13 -11.81 -6.36 4.23
CA THR A 13 -12.25 -5.21 3.45
C THR A 13 -11.57 -3.92 3.92
N VAL A 14 -11.51 -3.68 5.23
CA VAL A 14 -10.84 -2.51 5.82
C VAL A 14 -9.34 -2.54 5.50
N LEU A 15 -8.68 -3.69 5.65
CA LEU A 15 -7.27 -3.84 5.27
C LEU A 15 -7.04 -3.60 3.77
N GLY A 16 -7.92 -4.11 2.92
CA GLY A 16 -7.87 -3.85 1.47
C GLY A 16 -8.01 -2.36 1.13
N LEU A 17 -8.91 -1.63 1.81
CA LEU A 17 -9.04 -0.18 1.66
C LEU A 17 -7.77 0.57 2.11
N VAL A 18 -7.16 0.14 3.23
CA VAL A 18 -5.87 0.70 3.68
C VAL A 18 -4.78 0.49 2.63
N MET A 19 -4.69 -0.71 2.05
CA MET A 19 -3.74 -1.01 0.97
C MET A 19 -3.98 -0.12 -0.26
N MET A 20 -5.24 0.09 -0.65
CA MET A 20 -5.59 0.99 -1.75
C MET A 20 -5.15 2.43 -1.47
N ALA A 21 -5.37 2.92 -0.26
CA ALA A 21 -4.96 4.27 0.16
C ALA A 21 -3.43 4.43 0.14
N ILE A 22 -2.69 3.42 0.61
CA ILE A 22 -1.22 3.40 0.54
C ILE A 22 -0.76 3.48 -0.93
N PHE A 23 -1.34 2.67 -1.81
CA PHE A 23 -1.02 2.69 -3.24
C PHE A 23 -1.31 4.07 -3.87
N GLY A 24 -2.44 4.68 -3.52
CA GLY A 24 -2.77 6.05 -3.91
C GLY A 24 -1.70 7.04 -3.47
N HIS A 25 -1.27 6.98 -2.21
CA HIS A 25 -0.21 7.85 -1.68
C HIS A 25 1.11 7.68 -2.44
N ILE A 26 1.53 6.43 -2.68
CA ILE A 26 2.74 6.13 -3.47
C ILE A 26 2.63 6.77 -4.87
N ARG A 27 1.50 6.59 -5.55
CA ARG A 27 1.33 7.04 -6.93
C ARG A 27 1.22 8.56 -7.06
N PHE A 28 0.50 9.22 -6.16
CA PHE A 28 0.25 10.66 -6.26
C PHE A 28 1.39 11.51 -5.67
N ALA A 29 2.05 11.05 -4.60
CA ALA A 29 3.12 11.82 -3.96
C ALA A 29 4.51 11.36 -4.42
N LEU A 30 4.85 10.09 -4.21
CA LEU A 30 6.22 9.60 -4.41
C LEU A 30 6.57 9.46 -5.89
N PHE A 31 5.64 8.98 -6.73
CA PHE A 31 5.89 8.87 -8.15
C PHE A 31 6.05 10.25 -8.82
N LYS A 32 5.29 11.26 -8.38
CA LYS A 32 5.50 12.65 -8.83
C LYS A 32 6.87 13.18 -8.41
N ARG A 33 7.30 12.91 -7.17
CA ARG A 33 8.64 13.29 -6.68
C ARG A 33 9.75 12.63 -7.50
N LEU A 34 9.62 11.34 -7.77
CA LEU A 34 10.56 10.59 -8.63
C LEU A 34 10.59 11.18 -10.04
N SER A 35 9.44 11.39 -10.66
CA SER A 35 9.35 11.97 -12.01
C SER A 35 9.96 13.37 -12.09
N LYS A 36 9.78 14.20 -11.05
CA LYS A 36 10.38 15.53 -10.98
C LYS A 36 11.91 15.47 -10.85
N ALA A 37 12.42 14.56 -10.01
CA ALA A 37 13.85 14.35 -9.84
C ALA A 37 14.51 13.84 -11.13
N VAL A 38 13.86 12.90 -11.82
CA VAL A 38 14.33 12.39 -13.12
C VAL A 38 14.33 13.50 -14.18
N ALA A 39 13.26 14.30 -14.26
CA ALA A 39 13.20 15.44 -15.19
C ALA A 39 14.30 16.48 -14.92
N ALA A 40 14.70 16.65 -13.66
CA ALA A 40 15.80 17.53 -13.25
C ALA A 40 17.19 16.86 -13.36
N SER A 41 17.28 15.60 -13.78
CA SER A 41 18.50 14.77 -13.73
C SER A 41 19.16 14.70 -12.34
N ASP A 42 18.36 14.89 -11.28
CA ASP A 42 18.78 14.82 -9.89
C ASP A 42 18.64 13.38 -9.38
N TRP A 43 19.64 12.56 -9.72
CA TRP A 43 19.70 11.15 -9.36
C TRP A 43 19.73 10.89 -7.84
N PRO A 44 20.41 11.69 -6.99
CA PRO A 44 20.31 11.56 -5.54
C PRO A 44 18.88 11.73 -5.02
N ALA A 45 18.15 12.77 -5.48
CA ALA A 45 16.76 12.97 -5.10
C ALA A 45 15.84 11.85 -5.63
N GLY A 46 16.11 11.35 -6.84
CA GLY A 46 15.42 10.21 -7.43
C GLY A 46 15.61 8.93 -6.61
N GLY A 47 16.84 8.66 -6.16
CA GLY A 47 17.17 7.54 -5.29
C GLY A 47 16.44 7.62 -3.94
N ALA A 48 16.36 8.79 -3.33
CA ALA A 48 15.62 9.00 -2.08
C ALA A 48 14.10 8.79 -2.26
N ALA A 49 13.53 9.23 -3.38
CA ALA A 49 12.14 8.98 -3.72
C ALA A 49 11.88 7.48 -3.92
N LEU A 50 12.75 6.77 -4.65
CA LEU A 50 12.65 5.33 -4.86
C LEU A 50 12.80 4.54 -3.56
N ALA A 51 13.71 4.95 -2.68
CA ALA A 51 13.89 4.37 -1.35
C ALA A 51 12.63 4.52 -0.48
N SER A 52 11.89 5.61 -0.66
CA SER A 52 10.59 5.78 0.01
C SER A 52 9.52 4.86 -0.61
N ILE A 53 9.51 4.71 -1.95
CA ILE A 53 8.55 3.86 -2.66
C ILE A 53 8.68 2.41 -2.18
N ARG A 54 9.92 1.87 -2.14
CA ARG A 54 10.14 0.49 -1.68
C ARG A 54 9.65 0.24 -0.26
N THR A 55 9.77 1.22 0.64
CA THR A 55 9.33 1.08 2.04
C THR A 55 7.81 0.97 2.11
N TRP A 56 7.09 1.84 1.40
CA TRP A 56 5.63 1.78 1.36
C TRP A 56 5.11 0.52 0.67
N VAL A 57 5.77 0.06 -0.40
CA VAL A 57 5.44 -1.22 -1.05
C VAL A 57 5.69 -2.39 -0.08
N GLY A 58 6.78 -2.36 0.70
CA GLY A 58 7.07 -3.37 1.72
C GLY A 58 6.01 -3.41 2.83
N ILE A 59 5.56 -2.24 3.30
CA ILE A 59 4.45 -2.16 4.27
C ILE A 59 3.17 -2.74 3.67
N ASN A 60 2.84 -2.37 2.43
CA ASN A 60 1.66 -2.90 1.74
C ASN A 60 1.73 -4.44 1.57
N LEU A 61 2.91 -4.97 1.26
CA LEU A 61 3.14 -6.42 1.18
C LEU A 61 2.91 -7.09 2.54
N ALA A 62 3.43 -6.51 3.63
CA ALA A 62 3.21 -7.03 4.98
C ALA A 62 1.71 -7.06 5.35
N ILE A 63 0.95 -6.02 4.99
CA ILE A 63 -0.51 -6.00 5.17
C ILE A 63 -1.16 -7.14 4.37
N GLY A 64 -0.74 -7.36 3.13
CA GLY A 64 -1.22 -8.48 2.31
C GLY A 64 -0.98 -9.85 2.97
N VAL A 65 0.19 -10.06 3.58
CA VAL A 65 0.49 -11.28 4.34
C VAL A 65 -0.44 -11.44 5.55
N VAL A 66 -0.75 -10.35 6.26
CA VAL A 66 -1.71 -10.36 7.37
C VAL A 66 -3.11 -10.74 6.89
N VAL A 67 -3.56 -10.22 5.74
CA VAL A 67 -4.85 -10.59 5.13
C VAL A 67 -4.89 -12.08 4.82
N ILE A 68 -3.81 -12.65 4.25
CA ILE A 68 -3.72 -14.10 3.99
C ILE A 68 -3.77 -14.90 5.29
N ALA A 69 -3.08 -14.46 6.34
CA ALA A 69 -3.12 -15.11 7.64
C ALA A 69 -4.54 -15.12 8.25
N ILE A 70 -5.27 -14.01 8.17
CA ILE A 70 -6.69 -13.93 8.58
C ILE A 70 -7.54 -14.88 7.74
N ALA A 71 -7.30 -14.92 6.42
CA ALA A 71 -8.02 -15.81 5.52
C ALA A 71 -7.87 -17.27 5.94
N VAL A 72 -6.63 -17.71 6.20
CA VAL A 72 -6.33 -19.12 6.49
C VAL A 72 -6.75 -19.53 7.90
N THR A 73 -6.58 -18.64 8.90
CA THR A 73 -6.90 -18.95 10.30
C THR A 73 -8.39 -18.84 10.65
N MET A 74 -9.15 -18.09 9.84
CA MET A 74 -10.58 -17.82 10.06
C MET A 74 -11.44 -18.26 8.86
N ALA A 75 -10.92 -19.18 8.04
CA ALA A 75 -11.63 -19.87 6.96
C ALA A 75 -12.58 -20.94 7.51
#